data_AF-A0A963MRN2-F1
#
_entry.id   AF-A0A963MRN2-F1
#
_cell.length_a   1.000
_cell.length_b   1.000
_cell.length_c   1.000
_cell.angle_alpha   90.00
_cell.angle_beta   90.00
_cell.angle_gamma   90.00
#
_symmetry.space_group_name_H-M   'P 1'
#
loop_
_entity.id
_entity.type
_entity.pdbx_description
1 polymer ?
#
loop_
_entity_poly.entity_id
_entity_poly.type
_entity_poly.pdbx_seq_one_letter_code
_entity_poly.pdbx_strand_id
1 'polypeptide(L)'
;VSSQPFFKVERKIGFEDAGKFIMVEGSQCIEQASGPEPATMLITHDMPAYVNSGTVILNGWNLRYLHKDHEVRTMRADITHSKLVTGGGGPPTLVFEVAGELSDQNSDDAYEFCAYYTGLGFNSTWINARIEGDYNGIDSQTLQIHSEGPIATLESIWNSGTLKGHDSIAVIPRGFDFQYDNQFECEFRFPPCRWNDPADHPLRQIAYSLFQTDASPNPDGNPHWVTQTIFKDSGTRTHWVKTRAALIGGDSVKLRANFLPLNPRSGKTNICRNGVDGVVHTETFRIYDLPYDYAIPILTGWSLDYECDHQHIQRAGIWIHDIRFDPETHGLEYKLSSILRDKNGAPGFNASHRVSVLGLNRSAIPPIIQHSAPELRIKIRDH
;
A
#
# COMPACT_ATOMS: atom_id res chain seq x y z
N VAL A 1 -3.89 -10.63 -32.88
CA VAL A 1 -5.16 -10.07 -32.36
C VAL A 1 -4.78 -9.29 -31.11
N SER A 2 -4.99 -7.98 -31.11
CA SER A 2 -4.64 -7.09 -30.00
C SER A 2 -5.50 -7.46 -28.79
N SER A 3 -4.90 -8.11 -27.79
CA SER A 3 -5.51 -8.34 -26.48
C SER A 3 -5.44 -7.02 -25.71
N GLN A 4 -6.50 -6.23 -25.78
CA GLN A 4 -6.66 -5.12 -24.84
C GLN A 4 -6.74 -5.73 -23.43
N PRO A 5 -5.90 -5.29 -22.48
CA PRO A 5 -6.00 -5.76 -21.10
C PRO A 5 -7.39 -5.46 -20.56
N PHE A 6 -7.99 -6.46 -19.91
CA PHE A 6 -9.29 -6.31 -19.28
C PHE A 6 -9.12 -5.50 -17.99
N PHE A 7 -9.46 -4.21 -18.04
CA PHE A 7 -9.38 -3.35 -16.86
C PHE A 7 -10.65 -3.47 -16.02
N LYS A 8 -10.54 -4.09 -14.84
CA LYS A 8 -11.56 -3.93 -13.80
C LYS A 8 -11.20 -2.69 -12.99
N VAL A 9 -12.01 -1.64 -13.09
CA VAL A 9 -11.84 -0.38 -12.36
C VAL A 9 -13.03 -0.17 -11.44
N GLU A 10 -12.78 0.01 -10.15
CA GLU A 10 -13.80 0.40 -9.18
C GLU A 10 -13.31 1.65 -8.44
N ARG A 11 -14.17 2.66 -8.32
CA ARG A 11 -13.85 3.90 -7.60
C ARG A 11 -15.09 4.38 -6.87
N LYS A 12 -14.89 4.83 -5.64
CA LYS A 12 -15.97 5.28 -4.77
C LYS A 12 -15.46 6.35 -3.83
N ILE A 13 -16.26 7.41 -3.64
CA ILE A 13 -16.03 8.37 -2.57
C ILE A 13 -16.35 7.68 -1.25
N GLY A 14 -15.32 7.48 -0.42
CA GLY A 14 -15.47 6.92 0.93
C GLY A 14 -16.01 7.95 1.91
N PHE A 15 -15.63 9.22 1.72
CA PHE A 15 -16.15 10.37 2.47
C PHE A 15 -15.80 11.69 1.75
N GLU A 16 -16.67 12.69 1.85
CA GLU A 16 -16.41 14.06 1.37
C GLU A 16 -16.97 15.10 2.35
N ASP A 17 -16.12 16.04 2.78
CA ASP A 17 -16.54 17.30 3.39
C ASP A 17 -16.25 18.41 2.38
N ALA A 18 -17.29 18.77 1.62
CA ALA A 18 -17.19 19.65 0.47
C ALA A 18 -16.48 20.98 0.81
N GLY A 19 -15.46 21.30 0.00
CA GLY A 19 -14.62 22.48 0.19
C GLY A 19 -13.41 22.27 1.12
N LYS A 20 -13.33 21.13 1.82
CA LYS A 20 -12.28 20.87 2.83
C LYS A 20 -11.50 19.60 2.57
N PHE A 21 -12.18 18.46 2.43
CA PHE A 21 -11.55 17.14 2.40
C PHE A 21 -12.34 16.16 1.53
N ILE A 22 -11.64 15.24 0.87
CA ILE A 22 -12.21 14.09 0.17
C ILE A 22 -11.31 12.87 0.37
N MET A 23 -11.96 11.73 0.58
CA MET A 23 -11.34 10.41 0.58
C MET A 23 -12.01 9.55 -0.48
N VAL A 24 -11.20 8.97 -1.36
CA VAL A 24 -11.62 8.10 -2.46
C VAL A 24 -10.97 6.76 -2.28
N GLU A 25 -11.78 5.71 -2.31
CA GLU A 25 -11.34 4.33 -2.43
C GLU A 25 -11.34 3.93 -3.90
N GLY A 26 -10.31 3.20 -4.33
CA GLY A 26 -10.31 2.62 -5.66
C GLY A 26 -9.55 1.32 -5.77
N SER A 27 -9.89 0.55 -6.80
CA SER A 27 -9.13 -0.61 -7.23
C SER A 27 -9.00 -0.62 -8.75
N GLN A 28 -7.87 -1.11 -9.24
CA GLN A 28 -7.63 -1.28 -10.66
C GLN A 28 -6.77 -2.53 -10.89
N CYS A 29 -7.16 -3.34 -11.87
CA CYS A 29 -6.44 -4.55 -12.26
C CYS A 29 -5.88 -4.46 -13.68
N ILE A 30 -4.76 -5.14 -13.90
CA ILE A 30 -4.14 -5.36 -15.21
C ILE A 30 -3.65 -6.81 -15.31
N GLU A 31 -3.71 -7.38 -16.50
CA GLU A 31 -3.09 -8.66 -16.82
C GLU A 31 -1.79 -8.42 -17.57
N GLN A 32 -0.73 -9.11 -17.15
CA GLN A 32 0.56 -9.17 -17.83
C GLN A 32 0.69 -10.55 -18.47
N ALA A 33 0.84 -10.59 -19.78
CA ALA A 33 0.81 -11.86 -20.53
C ALA A 33 2.08 -12.71 -20.32
N SER A 34 3.24 -12.06 -20.27
CA SER A 34 4.56 -12.67 -20.05
C SER A 34 5.62 -11.58 -20.15
N GLY A 35 6.79 -11.79 -19.56
CA GLY A 35 7.98 -10.96 -19.72
C GLY A 35 8.56 -10.50 -18.39
N PRO A 36 9.80 -9.99 -18.41
CA PRO A 36 10.53 -9.61 -17.20
C PRO A 36 10.05 -8.27 -16.60
N GLU A 37 9.21 -7.53 -17.32
CA GLU A 37 8.75 -6.22 -16.90
C GLU A 37 7.55 -6.33 -15.96
N PRO A 38 7.52 -5.54 -14.86
CA PRO A 38 6.36 -5.46 -13.98
C PRO A 38 5.11 -4.95 -14.68
N ALA A 39 3.95 -5.47 -14.27
CA ALA A 39 2.66 -4.97 -14.69
C ALA A 39 2.46 -3.54 -14.14
N THR A 40 2.43 -2.55 -15.03
CA THR A 40 2.38 -1.14 -14.65
C THR A 40 1.05 -0.50 -15.07
N MET A 41 0.44 0.28 -14.18
CA MET A 41 -0.78 1.05 -14.44
C MET A 41 -0.58 2.52 -14.08
N LEU A 42 -0.88 3.40 -15.02
CA LEU A 42 -1.04 4.83 -14.76
C LEU A 42 -2.49 5.10 -14.39
N ILE A 43 -2.74 5.51 -13.16
CA ILE A 43 -4.08 5.76 -12.61
C ILE A 43 -4.27 7.26 -12.44
N THR A 44 -5.39 7.76 -12.96
CA THR A 44 -5.81 9.15 -12.84
C THR A 44 -7.14 9.25 -12.11
N HIS A 45 -7.26 10.27 -11.26
CA HIS A 45 -8.48 10.58 -10.54
C HIS A 45 -8.71 12.08 -10.48
N ASP A 46 -9.81 12.55 -11.08
CA ASP A 46 -10.22 13.94 -10.98
C ASP A 46 -10.70 14.23 -9.56
N MET A 47 -10.11 15.25 -8.95
CA MET A 47 -10.43 15.73 -7.62
C MET A 47 -11.31 16.98 -7.71
N PRO A 48 -12.14 17.25 -6.69
CA PRO A 48 -12.90 18.50 -6.62
C PRO A 48 -12.00 19.74 -6.72
N ALA A 49 -12.54 20.83 -7.26
CA ALA A 49 -11.78 22.06 -7.52
C ALA A 49 -11.15 22.71 -6.27
N TYR A 50 -11.64 22.40 -5.07
CA TYR A 50 -11.08 22.90 -3.81
C TYR A 50 -9.79 22.16 -3.39
N VAL A 51 -9.50 21.00 -3.97
CA VAL A 51 -8.34 20.18 -3.61
C VAL A 51 -7.08 20.82 -4.19
N ASN A 52 -6.17 21.23 -3.30
CA ASN A 52 -4.88 21.81 -3.69
C ASN A 52 -3.68 21.04 -3.13
N SER A 53 -3.93 20.03 -2.30
CA SER A 53 -2.95 19.08 -1.79
C SER A 53 -3.61 17.72 -1.64
N GLY A 54 -2.87 16.64 -1.86
CA GLY A 54 -3.43 15.29 -1.85
C GLY A 54 -2.42 14.25 -2.26
N THR A 55 -2.67 13.01 -1.88
CA THR A 55 -1.79 11.87 -2.13
C THR A 55 -2.58 10.57 -2.21
N VAL A 56 -1.89 9.46 -2.43
CA VAL A 56 -2.49 8.12 -2.49
C VAL A 56 -1.74 7.16 -1.56
N ILE A 57 -2.51 6.30 -0.90
CA ILE A 57 -2.02 5.25 -0.01
C ILE A 57 -2.23 3.91 -0.71
N LEU A 58 -1.20 3.05 -0.74
CA LEU A 58 -1.38 1.67 -1.18
C LEU A 58 -2.02 0.90 -0.02
N ASN A 59 -3.32 0.61 -0.15
CA ASN A 59 -4.11 -0.06 0.90
C ASN A 59 -4.43 -1.51 0.56
N GLY A 60 -3.76 -2.06 -0.46
CA GLY A 60 -3.77 -3.48 -0.73
C GLY A 60 -3.27 -3.85 -2.10
N TRP A 61 -3.09 -5.14 -2.27
CA TRP A 61 -2.60 -5.77 -3.48
C TRP A 61 -3.21 -7.17 -3.62
N ASN A 62 -3.33 -7.64 -4.86
CA ASN A 62 -3.72 -9.00 -5.17
C ASN A 62 -3.03 -9.43 -6.46
N LEU A 63 -2.19 -10.45 -6.36
CA LEU A 63 -1.41 -11.02 -7.44
C LEU A 63 -1.87 -12.46 -7.70
N ARG A 64 -2.01 -12.84 -8.97
CA ARG A 64 -2.49 -14.16 -9.34
C ARG A 64 -1.91 -14.62 -10.67
N TYR A 65 -1.31 -15.81 -10.71
CA TYR A 65 -1.05 -16.50 -11.97
C TYR A 65 -2.35 -16.97 -12.62
N LEU A 66 -2.50 -16.76 -13.92
CA LEU A 66 -3.77 -16.97 -14.64
C LEU A 66 -4.07 -18.43 -14.94
N HIS A 67 -3.03 -19.28 -15.05
CA HIS A 67 -3.17 -20.63 -15.60
C HIS A 67 -2.76 -21.74 -14.63
N LYS A 68 -1.70 -21.53 -13.85
CA LYS A 68 -1.10 -22.53 -12.96
C LYS A 68 -0.59 -21.86 -11.68
N ASP A 69 -0.15 -22.69 -10.74
CA ASP A 69 0.63 -22.34 -9.58
C ASP A 69 2.13 -22.45 -9.90
N HIS A 70 2.94 -21.56 -9.34
CA HIS A 70 4.38 -21.53 -9.56
C HIS A 70 5.14 -21.34 -8.24
N GLU A 71 6.39 -21.78 -8.25
CA GLU A 71 7.41 -21.26 -7.33
C GLU A 71 7.60 -19.76 -7.63
N VAL A 72 7.97 -18.97 -6.63
CA VAL A 72 8.05 -17.51 -6.76
C VAL A 72 9.51 -17.09 -6.70
N ARG A 73 9.89 -16.19 -7.61
CA ARG A 73 11.16 -15.47 -7.61
C ARG A 73 11.01 -14.09 -7.00
N THR A 74 10.06 -13.32 -7.53
CA THR A 74 9.79 -11.95 -7.12
C THR A 74 8.32 -11.78 -6.79
N MET A 75 8.04 -11.06 -5.72
CA MET A 75 6.71 -10.56 -5.42
C MET A 75 6.79 -9.08 -5.03
N ARG A 76 6.10 -8.25 -5.81
CA ARG A 76 6.16 -6.80 -5.68
C ARG A 76 4.80 -6.16 -5.84
N ALA A 77 4.54 -5.13 -5.05
CA ALA A 77 3.44 -4.21 -5.26
C ALA A 77 3.82 -2.84 -4.68
N ASP A 78 3.88 -1.82 -5.54
CA ASP A 78 4.29 -0.48 -5.13
C ASP A 78 3.70 0.64 -6.00
N ILE A 79 3.38 1.76 -5.35
CA ILE A 79 3.19 3.05 -6.01
C ILE A 79 4.60 3.60 -6.30
N THR A 80 4.96 3.67 -7.57
CA THR A 80 6.27 4.16 -8.05
C THR A 80 6.31 5.67 -8.12
N HIS A 81 5.22 6.26 -8.61
CA HIS A 81 5.09 7.70 -8.73
C HIS A 81 3.73 8.20 -8.28
N SER A 82 3.66 9.36 -7.64
CA SER A 82 2.40 9.98 -7.22
C SER A 82 2.50 11.50 -7.25
N LYS A 83 1.48 12.17 -7.78
CA LYS A 83 1.42 13.63 -7.80
C LYS A 83 -0.01 14.12 -7.94
N LEU A 84 -0.35 15.16 -7.18
CA LEU A 84 -1.49 16.02 -7.50
C LEU A 84 -1.08 17.05 -8.56
N VAL A 85 -1.73 17.01 -9.73
CA VAL A 85 -1.55 17.98 -10.80
C VAL A 85 -2.62 19.07 -10.66
N THR A 86 -2.18 20.32 -10.46
CA THR A 86 -3.05 21.49 -10.35
C THR A 86 -2.68 22.55 -11.40
N GLY A 87 -3.61 23.46 -11.71
CA GLY A 87 -3.31 24.64 -12.55
C GLY A 87 -3.34 24.45 -14.07
N GLY A 88 -3.76 23.29 -14.57
CA GLY A 88 -3.84 22.98 -16.02
C GLY A 88 -5.11 23.45 -16.74
N GLY A 89 -5.92 24.34 -16.15
CA GLY A 89 -7.21 24.78 -16.70
C GLY A 89 -8.37 23.78 -16.55
N GLY A 90 -8.09 22.57 -16.05
CA GLY A 90 -9.07 21.56 -15.64
C GLY A 90 -9.14 21.37 -14.12
N PRO A 91 -9.98 20.44 -13.64
CA PRO A 91 -9.99 20.08 -12.22
C PRO A 91 -8.60 19.57 -11.78
N PRO A 92 -8.23 19.73 -10.50
CA PRO A 92 -7.07 19.04 -9.93
C PRO A 92 -7.15 17.55 -10.21
N THR A 93 -6.07 16.91 -10.64
CA THR A 93 -6.05 15.47 -10.93
C THR A 93 -4.97 14.79 -10.12
N LEU A 94 -5.33 13.79 -9.32
CA LEU A 94 -4.38 12.90 -8.68
C LEU A 94 -3.92 11.86 -9.71
N VAL A 95 -2.62 11.84 -10.00
CA VAL A 95 -2.00 10.94 -10.97
C VAL A 95 -0.95 10.10 -10.24
N PHE A 96 -1.02 8.79 -10.41
CA PHE A 96 -0.04 7.91 -9.80
C PHE A 96 0.17 6.65 -10.64
N GLU A 97 1.38 6.12 -10.57
CA GLU A 97 1.79 4.90 -11.22
C GLU A 97 1.92 3.81 -10.16
N VAL A 98 1.33 2.66 -10.44
CA VAL A 98 1.47 1.44 -9.64
C VAL A 98 2.11 0.36 -10.47
N ALA A 99 3.06 -0.34 -9.88
CA ALA A 99 3.69 -1.52 -10.44
C ALA A 99 3.41 -2.73 -9.55
N GLY A 100 3.22 -3.87 -10.18
CA GLY A 100 3.10 -5.15 -9.50
C GLY A 100 3.80 -6.24 -10.29
N GLU A 101 4.43 -7.17 -9.59
CA GLU A 101 5.15 -8.27 -10.19
C GLU A 101 4.88 -9.55 -9.40
N LEU A 102 4.55 -10.60 -10.13
CA LEU A 102 4.57 -11.97 -9.65
C LEU A 102 5.31 -12.76 -10.72
N SER A 103 6.55 -13.12 -10.44
CA SER A 103 7.42 -13.76 -11.42
C SER A 103 8.05 -15.04 -10.89
N ASP A 104 8.37 -15.92 -11.83
CA ASP A 104 9.20 -17.10 -11.71
C ASP A 104 10.45 -16.94 -12.61
N GLN A 105 11.29 -17.97 -12.67
CA GLN A 105 12.59 -17.94 -13.32
C GLN A 105 12.50 -17.57 -14.80
N ASN A 106 11.45 -18.03 -15.48
CA ASN A 106 11.33 -17.93 -16.93
C ASN A 106 10.53 -16.70 -17.34
N SER A 107 9.74 -16.14 -16.42
CA SER A 107 8.90 -14.96 -16.67
C SER A 107 7.99 -15.15 -17.89
N ASP A 108 7.60 -16.39 -18.20
CA ASP A 108 6.76 -16.73 -19.34
C ASP A 108 5.29 -16.96 -18.95
N ASP A 109 5.00 -16.94 -17.65
CA ASP A 109 3.65 -17.12 -17.13
C ASP A 109 2.88 -15.82 -16.94
N ALA A 110 1.63 -15.84 -17.44
CA ALA A 110 0.73 -14.72 -17.33
C ALA A 110 0.21 -14.56 -15.90
N TYR A 111 0.17 -13.31 -15.42
CA TYR A 111 -0.38 -12.98 -14.12
C TYR A 111 -1.29 -11.74 -14.17
N GLU A 112 -2.18 -11.65 -13.18
CA GLU A 112 -3.03 -10.49 -12.92
C GLU A 112 -2.51 -9.77 -11.68
N PHE A 113 -2.38 -8.45 -11.77
CA PHE A 113 -2.10 -7.56 -10.66
C PHE A 113 -3.27 -6.61 -10.44
N CYS A 114 -3.83 -6.61 -9.24
CA CYS A 114 -4.79 -5.61 -8.78
C CYS A 114 -4.19 -4.76 -7.66
N ALA A 115 -4.19 -3.45 -7.84
CA ALA A 115 -3.87 -2.48 -6.81
C ALA A 115 -5.14 -1.99 -6.12
N TYR A 116 -5.12 -1.90 -4.78
CA TYR A 116 -6.16 -1.29 -3.98
C TYR A 116 -5.58 -0.07 -3.27
N TYR A 117 -6.24 1.07 -3.40
CA TYR A 117 -5.68 2.34 -2.97
C TYR A 117 -6.72 3.23 -2.33
N THR A 118 -6.22 4.14 -1.49
CA THR A 118 -7.01 5.24 -0.94
C THR A 118 -6.37 6.55 -1.37
N GLY A 119 -7.04 7.28 -2.25
CA GLY A 119 -6.69 8.64 -2.59
C GLY A 119 -7.29 9.60 -1.57
N LEU A 120 -6.52 10.59 -1.14
CA LEU A 120 -7.01 11.66 -0.27
C LEU A 120 -6.63 13.01 -0.85
N GLY A 121 -7.56 13.96 -0.76
CA GLY A 121 -7.40 15.32 -1.24
C GLY A 121 -7.95 16.30 -0.23
N PHE A 122 -7.30 17.44 -0.08
CA PHE A 122 -7.72 18.47 0.85
C PHE A 122 -7.36 19.87 0.38
N ASN A 123 -8.06 20.83 0.98
CA ASN A 123 -7.73 22.23 0.88
C ASN A 123 -6.78 22.60 2.03
N SER A 124 -5.54 22.96 1.69
CA SER A 124 -4.49 23.35 2.63
C SER A 124 -4.84 24.54 3.52
N THR A 125 -5.86 25.34 3.17
CA THR A 125 -6.35 26.41 4.05
C THR A 125 -7.07 25.86 5.28
N TRP A 126 -7.65 24.67 5.18
CA TRP A 126 -8.38 24.01 6.26
C TRP A 126 -7.56 22.93 6.95
N ILE A 127 -6.59 22.34 6.25
CA ILE A 127 -5.78 21.23 6.76
C ILE A 127 -4.31 21.59 6.53
N ASN A 128 -3.59 21.91 7.61
CA ASN A 128 -2.15 22.13 7.57
C ASN A 128 -1.43 20.77 7.46
N ALA A 129 -1.34 20.25 6.25
CA ALA A 129 -0.58 19.06 5.91
C ALA A 129 0.14 19.21 4.56
N ARG A 130 1.33 18.62 4.47
CA ARG A 130 2.17 18.55 3.27
C ARG A 130 2.67 17.13 3.08
N ILE A 131 2.87 16.72 1.84
CA ILE A 131 3.38 15.39 1.52
C ILE A 131 4.84 15.51 1.08
N GLU A 132 5.73 14.78 1.75
CA GLU A 132 7.13 14.65 1.35
C GLU A 132 7.38 13.28 0.71
N GLY A 133 8.29 13.25 -0.27
CA GLY A 133 8.56 12.05 -1.05
C GLY A 133 7.37 11.59 -1.90
N ASP A 134 6.37 12.45 -2.15
CA ASP A 134 5.16 12.06 -2.90
C ASP A 134 5.49 11.54 -4.30
N TYR A 135 6.45 12.19 -4.98
CA TYR A 135 6.74 11.88 -6.38
C TYR A 135 7.46 10.57 -6.59
N ASN A 136 8.53 10.26 -5.85
CA ASN A 136 9.34 9.03 -6.06
C ASN A 136 9.23 8.02 -4.91
N GLY A 137 8.53 8.38 -3.83
CA GLY A 137 8.63 7.67 -2.56
C GLY A 137 10.00 7.82 -1.88
N ILE A 138 10.12 7.13 -0.76
CA ILE A 138 11.33 6.97 0.03
C ILE A 138 11.61 5.48 0.10
N ASP A 139 12.70 5.07 -0.54
CA ASP A 139 13.08 3.67 -0.64
C ASP A 139 14.09 3.29 0.44
N SER A 140 13.88 2.14 1.06
CA SER A 140 14.90 1.43 1.84
C SER A 140 15.00 0.02 1.31
N GLN A 141 16.21 -0.49 1.19
CA GLN A 141 16.48 -1.84 0.70
C GLN A 141 17.58 -2.51 1.51
N THR A 142 17.47 -3.81 1.68
CA THR A 142 18.50 -4.63 2.35
C THR A 142 18.56 -6.01 1.71
N LEU A 143 19.74 -6.62 1.78
CA LEU A 143 19.92 -8.05 1.49
C LEU A 143 19.81 -8.80 2.80
N GLN A 144 18.77 -9.60 2.97
CA GLN A 144 18.65 -10.52 4.10
C GLN A 144 19.44 -11.78 3.78
N ILE A 145 20.49 -12.08 4.53
CA ILE A 145 21.25 -13.33 4.34
C ILE A 145 20.71 -14.45 5.22
N HIS A 146 20.79 -15.70 4.75
CA HIS A 146 20.18 -16.86 5.42
C HIS A 146 20.58 -17.02 6.91
N SER A 147 21.78 -16.57 7.30
CA SER A 147 22.30 -16.66 8.67
C SER A 147 21.70 -15.65 9.65
N GLU A 148 21.05 -14.59 9.17
CA GLU A 148 20.43 -13.54 9.99
C GLU A 148 19.03 -13.92 10.49
N GLY A 149 18.53 -15.08 10.04
CA GLY A 149 17.21 -15.56 10.36
C GLY A 149 16.13 -15.04 9.40
N PRO A 150 14.86 -15.39 9.66
CA PRO A 150 13.76 -15.20 8.71
C PRO A 150 13.11 -13.81 8.73
N ILE A 151 13.49 -12.92 9.65
CA ILE A 151 12.93 -11.55 9.74
C ILE A 151 13.98 -10.57 9.24
N ALA A 152 13.66 -9.85 8.17
CA ALA A 152 14.46 -8.70 7.72
C ALA A 152 13.96 -7.43 8.37
N THR A 153 14.88 -6.58 8.84
CA THR A 153 14.57 -5.28 9.46
C THR A 153 15.25 -4.17 8.69
N LEU A 154 14.45 -3.21 8.23
CA LEU A 154 14.90 -2.04 7.47
C LEU A 154 14.65 -0.79 8.31
N GLU A 155 15.73 -0.18 8.82
CA GLU A 155 15.68 1.13 9.45
C GLU A 155 15.73 2.21 8.37
N SER A 156 14.81 3.17 8.45
CA SER A 156 14.68 4.25 7.47
C SER A 156 14.72 5.60 8.17
N ILE A 157 15.58 6.49 7.68
CA ILE A 157 15.70 7.87 8.16
C ILE A 157 15.56 8.79 6.95
N TRP A 158 14.63 9.73 7.01
CA TRP A 158 14.45 10.72 5.96
C TRP A 158 15.46 11.86 6.11
N ASN A 159 16.44 11.95 5.20
CA ASN A 159 17.52 12.94 5.28
C ASN A 159 17.41 14.11 4.28
N SER A 160 16.46 14.08 3.36
CA SER A 160 16.31 15.09 2.31
C SER A 160 15.30 16.18 2.69
N GLY A 161 15.82 17.27 3.26
CA GLY A 161 15.04 18.45 3.58
C GLY A 161 14.67 18.55 5.06
N THR A 162 14.55 19.78 5.54
CA THR A 162 14.18 20.06 6.92
C THR A 162 12.66 20.13 7.02
N LEU A 163 12.04 19.09 7.58
CA LEU A 163 10.68 19.24 8.12
C LEU A 163 10.78 20.25 9.28
N LYS A 164 10.14 21.41 9.14
CA LYS A 164 10.31 22.54 10.06
C LYS A 164 9.63 22.29 11.41
N GLY A 165 10.32 22.50 12.53
CA GLY A 165 9.69 22.76 13.83
C GLY A 165 8.81 21.64 14.41
N HIS A 166 7.74 22.02 15.13
CA HIS A 166 6.84 21.13 15.89
C HIS A 166 5.84 20.33 15.04
N ASP A 167 6.09 20.14 13.73
CA ASP A 167 5.19 19.41 12.85
C ASP A 167 5.06 17.94 13.26
N SER A 168 3.82 17.46 13.34
CA SER A 168 3.48 16.03 13.41
C SER A 168 3.76 15.36 12.06
N ILE A 169 4.32 14.15 12.05
CA ILE A 169 4.65 13.41 10.81
C ILE A 169 4.11 11.98 10.85
N ALA A 170 3.39 11.55 9.82
CA ALA A 170 3.01 10.16 9.63
C ALA A 170 3.66 9.57 8.37
N VAL A 171 4.15 8.34 8.49
CA VAL A 171 4.67 7.53 7.38
C VAL A 171 3.53 6.76 6.72
N ILE A 172 3.47 6.86 5.40
CA ILE A 172 2.46 6.24 4.54
C ILE A 172 3.13 5.11 3.74
N PRO A 173 2.68 3.85 3.84
CA PRO A 173 3.20 2.76 3.02
C PRO A 173 2.86 2.99 1.55
N ARG A 174 3.86 2.80 0.69
CA ARG A 174 3.72 2.88 -0.77
C ARG A 174 3.98 1.55 -1.46
N GLY A 175 4.66 0.62 -0.81
CA GLY A 175 4.84 -0.71 -1.36
C GLY A 175 5.99 -1.49 -0.78
N PHE A 176 6.17 -2.67 -1.35
CA PHE A 176 7.22 -3.62 -1.04
C PHE A 176 7.67 -4.34 -2.32
N ASP A 177 8.87 -4.90 -2.24
CA ASP A 177 9.47 -5.73 -3.27
C ASP A 177 10.31 -6.81 -2.56
N PHE A 178 9.99 -8.06 -2.84
CA PHE A 178 10.70 -9.24 -2.36
C PHE A 178 11.28 -9.98 -3.54
N GLN A 179 12.59 -10.27 -3.50
CA GLN A 179 13.26 -10.99 -4.58
C GLN A 179 14.30 -11.95 -4.02
N TYR A 180 14.20 -13.24 -4.36
CA TYR A 180 15.26 -14.19 -3.99
C TYR A 180 16.59 -13.84 -4.70
N ASP A 181 17.66 -13.74 -3.91
CA ASP A 181 19.00 -13.35 -4.38
C ASP A 181 19.78 -14.54 -4.95
N ASN A 182 19.29 -15.77 -4.70
CA ASN A 182 20.02 -16.98 -5.00
C ASN A 182 20.34 -17.10 -6.50
N GLN A 183 21.65 -17.13 -6.77
CA GLN A 183 22.22 -17.71 -7.98
C GLN A 183 22.38 -19.21 -7.69
N PHE A 184 21.53 -20.04 -8.33
CA PHE A 184 21.65 -21.50 -8.46
C PHE A 184 21.21 -22.44 -7.31
N GLU A 185 20.13 -23.21 -7.53
CA GLU A 185 19.95 -24.58 -7.01
C GLU A 185 19.52 -25.50 -8.18
N CYS A 186 20.48 -26.11 -8.90
CA CYS A 186 20.17 -27.21 -9.82
C CYS A 186 19.86 -28.49 -9.03
N GLU A 187 18.77 -28.50 -8.27
CA GLU A 187 18.22 -29.76 -7.78
C GLU A 187 17.47 -30.44 -8.95
N PHE A 188 18.20 -31.30 -9.68
CA PHE A 188 17.65 -32.38 -10.52
C PHE A 188 16.75 -32.03 -11.72
N ARG A 189 16.66 -30.77 -12.18
CA ARG A 189 15.90 -30.42 -13.40
C ARG A 189 16.80 -30.49 -14.65
N PHE A 190 16.31 -31.15 -15.70
CA PHE A 190 17.04 -31.55 -16.91
C PHE A 190 17.73 -30.37 -17.63
N PRO A 191 18.91 -30.57 -18.26
CA PRO A 191 19.61 -29.51 -19.01
C PRO A 191 18.74 -28.90 -20.13
N PRO A 192 18.89 -27.60 -20.44
CA PRO A 192 20.10 -26.78 -20.20
C PRO A 192 19.95 -25.69 -19.11
N CYS A 193 20.36 -25.99 -17.88
CA CYS A 193 20.50 -25.00 -16.80
C CYS A 193 21.94 -24.44 -16.77
N ARG A 194 22.11 -23.12 -16.57
CA ARG A 194 23.42 -22.46 -16.41
C ARG A 194 23.70 -22.15 -14.94
N TRP A 195 24.97 -22.12 -14.57
CA TRP A 195 25.46 -21.89 -13.20
C TRP A 195 25.02 -20.57 -12.55
N ASN A 196 24.53 -19.60 -13.33
CA ASN A 196 24.08 -18.31 -12.83
C ASN A 196 22.57 -18.13 -12.98
N ASP A 197 21.83 -19.21 -13.29
CA ASP A 197 20.40 -19.07 -13.48
C ASP A 197 19.73 -18.80 -12.12
N PRO A 198 18.79 -17.85 -12.08
CA PRO A 198 18.05 -17.55 -10.88
C PRO A 198 17.20 -18.72 -10.39
N ALA A 199 17.00 -18.88 -9.08
CA ALA A 199 16.15 -19.93 -8.52
C ALA A 199 14.79 -19.40 -8.05
N ASP A 200 13.77 -20.24 -8.23
CA ASP A 200 12.43 -20.02 -7.69
C ASP A 200 12.26 -20.84 -6.42
N HIS A 201 11.46 -20.34 -5.49
CA HIS A 201 11.17 -21.09 -4.28
C HIS A 201 9.67 -21.14 -3.97
N PRO A 202 9.17 -22.25 -3.42
CA PRO A 202 7.82 -22.31 -2.90
C PRO A 202 7.70 -21.36 -1.71
N LEU A 203 6.53 -20.77 -1.50
CA LEU A 203 6.32 -19.85 -0.39
C LEU A 203 5.73 -20.58 0.82
N ARG A 204 6.26 -20.30 2.01
CA ARG A 204 5.65 -20.66 3.30
C ARG A 204 4.95 -19.48 3.95
N GLN A 205 5.60 -18.32 3.95
CA GLN A 205 5.13 -17.12 4.63
C GLN A 205 5.67 -15.87 3.92
N ILE A 206 4.78 -14.90 3.78
CA ILE A 206 5.11 -13.54 3.35
C ILE A 206 4.48 -12.54 4.33
N ALA A 207 5.26 -11.58 4.80
CA ALA A 207 4.78 -10.59 5.75
C ALA A 207 5.51 -9.25 5.59
N TYR A 208 4.81 -8.19 5.99
CA TYR A 208 5.27 -6.81 6.02
C TYR A 208 4.69 -6.13 7.25
N SER A 209 5.48 -5.33 7.95
CA SER A 209 5.05 -4.56 9.11
C SER A 209 5.84 -3.27 9.18
N LEU A 210 5.21 -2.17 8.77
CA LEU A 210 5.73 -0.82 8.95
C LEU A 210 5.37 -0.34 10.35
N PHE A 211 6.40 -0.03 11.12
CA PHE A 211 6.30 0.50 12.46
C PHE A 211 6.76 1.95 12.54
N GLN A 212 5.90 2.77 13.11
CA GLN A 212 6.17 4.11 13.60
C GLN A 212 5.42 4.26 14.93
N THR A 213 5.96 5.05 15.85
CA THR A 213 5.38 5.17 17.20
C THR A 213 4.10 5.99 17.21
N ASP A 214 4.14 7.20 16.64
CA ASP A 214 3.01 8.12 16.48
C ASP A 214 3.43 9.24 15.52
N ALA A 215 2.51 10.16 15.20
CA ALA A 215 2.80 11.43 14.55
C ALA A 215 3.34 12.47 15.54
N SER A 216 4.36 12.11 16.31
CA SER A 216 5.00 13.01 17.26
C SER A 216 5.61 14.21 16.53
N PRO A 217 5.60 15.40 17.17
CA PRO A 217 6.35 16.55 16.68
C PRO A 217 7.80 16.14 16.38
N ASN A 218 8.41 16.77 15.38
CA ASN A 218 9.80 16.53 15.02
C ASN A 218 10.76 17.64 15.50
N PRO A 219 10.99 17.78 16.82
CA PRO A 219 11.81 18.87 17.37
C PRO A 219 13.29 18.77 16.99
N ASP A 220 13.80 17.54 16.79
CA ASP A 220 15.24 17.25 16.74
C ASP A 220 15.75 16.71 15.37
N GLY A 221 14.88 16.52 14.38
CA GLY A 221 15.27 16.18 13.02
C GLY A 221 14.78 14.81 12.53
N ASN A 222 14.62 14.75 11.21
CA ASN A 222 14.46 13.58 10.33
C ASN A 222 13.59 12.42 10.86
N PRO A 223 12.36 12.23 10.33
CA PRO A 223 11.49 11.14 10.73
C PRO A 223 12.16 9.79 10.51
N HIS A 224 12.01 8.92 11.52
CA HIS A 224 12.55 7.57 11.55
C HIS A 224 11.41 6.56 11.66
N TRP A 225 11.51 5.49 10.88
CA TRP A 225 10.60 4.35 10.97
C TRP A 225 11.34 3.05 10.68
N VAL A 226 10.73 1.95 11.13
CA VAL A 226 11.28 0.61 10.94
C VAL A 226 10.29 -0.21 10.16
N THR A 227 10.75 -0.94 9.15
CA THR A 227 9.94 -1.94 8.47
C THR A 227 10.49 -3.32 8.73
N GLN A 228 9.66 -4.22 9.23
CA GLN A 228 9.97 -5.64 9.36
C GLN A 228 9.28 -6.42 8.25
N THR A 229 9.94 -7.44 7.73
CA THR A 229 9.37 -8.30 6.70
C THR A 229 9.76 -9.76 6.91
N ILE A 230 8.98 -10.66 6.31
CA ILE A 230 9.30 -12.09 6.19
C ILE A 230 9.04 -12.49 4.75
N PHE A 231 9.98 -13.14 4.10
CA PHE A 231 9.79 -13.79 2.80
C PHE A 231 10.55 -15.11 2.79
N LYS A 232 9.84 -16.23 2.95
CA LYS A 232 10.50 -17.53 3.15
C LYS A 232 9.69 -18.73 2.65
N ASP A 233 10.42 -19.79 2.35
CA ASP A 233 9.96 -21.16 2.22
C ASP A 233 9.99 -21.87 3.60
N SER A 234 10.20 -23.19 3.65
CA SER A 234 10.32 -23.90 4.93
C SER A 234 11.64 -23.63 5.67
N GLY A 235 12.64 -23.05 5.00
CA GLY A 235 13.91 -22.61 5.55
C GLY A 235 14.04 -21.09 5.63
N THR A 236 15.28 -20.60 5.67
CA THR A 236 15.60 -19.18 5.45
C THR A 236 16.45 -19.12 4.20
N ARG A 237 16.08 -18.25 3.25
CA ARG A 237 16.81 -18.04 2.00
C ARG A 237 17.34 -16.62 1.95
N THR A 238 18.45 -16.43 1.24
CA THR A 238 18.96 -15.09 0.97
C THR A 238 18.02 -14.39 -0.01
N HIS A 239 17.58 -13.18 0.32
CA HIS A 239 16.65 -12.42 -0.51
C HIS A 239 16.83 -10.92 -0.31
N TRP A 240 16.59 -10.17 -1.38
CA TRP A 240 16.42 -8.73 -1.32
C TRP A 240 15.03 -8.39 -0.81
N VAL A 241 15.02 -7.40 0.07
CA VAL A 241 13.80 -6.72 0.51
C VAL A 241 13.96 -5.26 0.18
N LYS A 242 12.95 -4.69 -0.46
CA LYS A 242 12.81 -3.25 -0.61
C LYS A 242 11.44 -2.82 -0.13
N THR A 243 11.40 -1.66 0.51
CA THR A 243 10.17 -1.06 1.03
C THR A 243 10.12 0.39 0.56
N ARG A 244 8.93 0.86 0.21
CA ARG A 244 8.70 2.25 -0.17
C ARG A 244 7.68 2.89 0.75
N ALA A 245 7.96 4.13 1.12
CA ALA A 245 7.05 4.97 1.89
C ALA A 245 6.92 6.37 1.30
N ALA A 246 5.97 7.15 1.82
CA ALA A 246 5.93 8.61 1.71
C ALA A 246 5.65 9.18 3.09
N LEU A 247 5.79 10.50 3.26
CA LEU A 247 5.50 11.15 4.54
C LEU A 247 4.38 12.16 4.35
N ILE A 248 3.50 12.27 5.33
CA ILE A 248 2.59 13.40 5.47
C ILE A 248 2.91 14.12 6.77
N GLY A 249 3.24 15.40 6.69
CA GLY A 249 3.64 16.22 7.84
C GLY A 249 2.81 17.49 7.98
N GLY A 250 2.68 18.00 9.20
CA GLY A 250 2.01 19.27 9.52
C GLY A 250 1.16 19.18 10.79
N ASP A 251 0.80 20.33 11.34
CA ASP A 251 0.06 20.43 12.62
C ASP A 251 -1.28 19.65 12.62
N SER A 252 -1.92 19.55 11.46
CA SER A 252 -3.17 18.83 11.27
C SER A 252 -3.02 17.31 11.28
N VAL A 253 -1.82 16.79 11.07
CA VAL A 253 -1.55 15.36 10.97
C VAL A 253 -1.58 14.72 12.36
N LYS A 254 -2.30 13.61 12.49
CA LYS A 254 -2.31 12.76 13.68
C LYS A 254 -2.23 11.31 13.23
N LEU A 255 -1.79 10.43 14.12
CA LEU A 255 -1.73 9.01 13.83
C LEU A 255 -2.27 8.22 15.03
N ARG A 256 -2.97 7.14 14.74
CA ARG A 256 -3.16 6.05 15.68
C ARG A 256 -2.37 4.88 15.14
N ALA A 257 -1.11 4.78 15.57
CA ALA A 257 -0.20 3.76 15.08
C ALA A 257 -0.62 2.38 15.57
N ASN A 258 -0.36 1.37 14.75
CA ASN A 258 -0.58 -0.02 15.11
C ASN A 258 0.54 -0.89 14.54
N PHE A 259 1.00 -1.84 15.36
CA PHE A 259 2.15 -2.67 15.05
C PHE A 259 1.77 -4.14 14.97
N LEU A 260 2.23 -4.81 13.91
CA LEU A 260 2.12 -6.26 13.78
C LEU A 260 3.46 -6.89 14.17
N PRO A 261 3.57 -7.54 15.33
CA PRO A 261 4.75 -8.35 15.63
C PRO A 261 4.79 -9.54 14.67
N LEU A 262 5.85 -9.63 13.88
CA LEU A 262 6.03 -10.72 12.92
C LEU A 262 6.60 -11.96 13.62
N ASN A 263 5.90 -13.08 13.46
CA ASN A 263 6.28 -14.37 14.03
C ASN A 263 6.56 -15.36 12.90
N PRO A 264 7.83 -15.71 12.65
CA PRO A 264 8.20 -16.68 11.62
C PRO A 264 7.63 -18.05 11.91
N ARG A 265 6.98 -18.65 10.91
CA ARG A 265 6.57 -20.05 10.99
C ARG A 265 7.78 -20.96 11.00
N SER A 266 7.75 -21.93 11.92
CA SER A 266 8.73 -23.01 12.06
C SER A 266 8.02 -24.35 12.13
N GLY A 267 8.71 -25.40 11.66
CA GLY A 267 8.20 -26.77 11.65
C GLY A 267 7.15 -27.05 10.57
N LYS A 268 6.88 -28.35 10.38
CA LYS A 268 5.77 -28.85 9.57
C LYS A 268 4.64 -29.27 10.51
N THR A 269 3.41 -28.85 10.22
CA THR A 269 2.23 -29.38 10.92
C THR A 269 1.64 -30.52 10.07
N ASN A 270 1.38 -31.66 10.70
CA ASN A 270 0.83 -32.85 10.02
C ASN A 270 -0.71 -32.80 9.90
N ILE A 271 -1.35 -31.78 10.48
CA ILE A 271 -2.80 -31.61 10.49
C ILE A 271 -3.10 -30.25 9.87
N CYS A 272 -3.57 -30.27 8.63
CA CYS A 272 -3.93 -29.10 7.85
C CYS A 272 -5.43 -29.07 7.65
N ARG A 273 -6.02 -27.87 7.58
CA ARG A 273 -7.34 -27.78 6.96
C ARG A 273 -7.19 -28.14 5.48
N ASN A 274 -7.82 -29.24 5.08
CA ASN A 274 -8.05 -29.56 3.67
C ASN A 274 -9.13 -28.61 3.17
N GLY A 275 -8.68 -27.45 2.69
CA GLY A 275 -9.57 -26.37 2.29
C GLY A 275 -10.19 -26.63 0.92
N VAL A 276 -11.51 -26.59 0.88
CA VAL A 276 -12.26 -26.04 -0.27
C VAL A 276 -12.14 -24.49 -0.31
N ASP A 277 -11.28 -23.94 0.56
CA ASP A 277 -11.08 -22.54 0.92
C ASP A 277 -10.13 -21.80 -0.05
N GLY A 278 -10.28 -22.05 -1.35
CA GLY A 278 -9.71 -21.18 -2.38
C GLY A 278 -10.41 -19.82 -2.48
N VAL A 279 -11.02 -19.36 -1.39
CA VAL A 279 -11.96 -18.24 -1.30
C VAL A 279 -11.30 -17.10 -0.52
N VAL A 280 -11.63 -15.87 -0.90
CA VAL A 280 -11.18 -14.67 -0.19
C VAL A 280 -11.81 -14.64 1.20
N HIS A 281 -11.00 -14.49 2.26
CA HIS A 281 -11.48 -14.24 3.61
C HIS A 281 -11.69 -12.75 3.82
N THR A 282 -12.92 -12.35 4.18
CA THR A 282 -13.27 -10.95 4.42
C THR A 282 -13.75 -10.76 5.86
N GLU A 283 -13.13 -9.81 6.55
CA GLU A 283 -13.50 -9.38 7.90
C GLU A 283 -13.96 -7.92 7.89
N THR A 284 -14.88 -7.55 8.79
CA THR A 284 -15.36 -6.16 8.94
C THR A 284 -14.84 -5.59 10.24
N PHE A 285 -14.25 -4.39 10.18
CA PHE A 285 -13.68 -3.69 11.32
C PHE A 285 -14.43 -2.39 11.58
N ARG A 286 -14.59 -2.06 12.86
CA ARG A 286 -15.19 -0.82 13.32
C ARG A 286 -14.34 -0.22 14.42
N ILE A 287 -14.03 1.06 14.27
CA ILE A 287 -13.30 1.86 15.24
C ILE A 287 -14.20 3.04 15.59
N TYR A 288 -14.46 3.25 16.88
CA TYR A 288 -15.28 4.34 17.38
C TYR A 288 -14.43 5.37 18.13
N ASP A 289 -15.04 6.53 18.38
CA ASP A 289 -14.48 7.60 19.22
C ASP A 289 -13.09 8.06 18.76
N LEU A 290 -12.90 8.16 17.43
CA LEU A 290 -11.65 8.68 16.87
C LEU A 290 -11.56 10.19 17.14
N PRO A 291 -10.47 10.70 17.74
CA PRO A 291 -10.33 12.12 18.08
C PRO A 291 -9.91 12.95 16.85
N TYR A 292 -10.47 12.63 15.67
CA TYR A 292 -10.10 13.22 14.39
C TYR A 292 -11.30 13.80 13.66
N ASP A 293 -11.10 14.93 12.97
CA ASP A 293 -12.11 15.46 12.06
C ASP A 293 -12.27 14.57 10.81
N TYR A 294 -11.18 13.95 10.35
CA TYR A 294 -11.16 12.97 9.26
C TYR A 294 -10.25 11.80 9.61
N ALA A 295 -10.68 10.57 9.31
CA ALA A 295 -9.92 9.36 9.58
C ALA A 295 -9.78 8.47 8.34
N ILE A 296 -8.55 8.02 8.08
CA ILE A 296 -8.19 7.21 6.91
C ILE A 296 -7.49 5.93 7.40
N PRO A 297 -7.98 4.72 7.07
CA PRO A 297 -7.29 3.48 7.41
C PRO A 297 -6.06 3.31 6.53
N ILE A 298 -4.98 2.80 7.12
CA ILE A 298 -3.71 2.51 6.45
C ILE A 298 -3.30 1.08 6.77
N LEU A 299 -3.16 0.24 5.74
CA LEU A 299 -2.66 -1.13 5.88
C LEU A 299 -1.14 -1.10 6.19
N THR A 300 -0.79 -0.96 7.47
CA THR A 300 0.61 -0.86 7.91
C THR A 300 1.25 -2.20 8.23
N GLY A 301 0.46 -3.26 8.45
CA GLY A 301 1.01 -4.59 8.68
C GLY A 301 0.12 -5.71 8.16
N TRP A 302 0.75 -6.75 7.62
CA TRP A 302 0.11 -7.97 7.17
C TRP A 302 1.08 -9.16 7.19
N SER A 303 0.53 -10.36 7.38
CA SER A 303 1.24 -11.64 7.30
C SER A 303 0.29 -12.66 6.70
N LEU A 304 0.74 -13.35 5.66
CA LEU A 304 0.06 -14.47 5.02
C LEU A 304 0.97 -15.69 5.14
N ASP A 305 0.44 -16.78 5.70
CA ASP A 305 1.18 -18.03 5.86
C ASP A 305 0.32 -19.24 5.54
N TYR A 306 0.88 -20.21 4.82
CA TYR A 306 0.23 -21.52 4.70
C TYR A 306 0.22 -22.21 6.06
N GLU A 307 -0.75 -23.09 6.31
CA GLU A 307 -0.83 -23.78 7.61
C GLU A 307 0.27 -24.83 7.82
N CYS A 308 0.66 -25.56 6.77
CA CYS A 308 1.46 -26.78 6.91
C CYS A 308 2.89 -26.77 6.38
N ASP A 309 3.05 -26.72 5.06
CA ASP A 309 4.36 -26.64 4.41
C ASP A 309 4.39 -25.44 3.47
N HIS A 310 5.54 -25.19 2.84
CA HIS A 310 5.59 -24.32 1.69
C HIS A 310 4.73 -24.87 0.56
N GLN A 311 4.19 -23.99 -0.28
CA GLN A 311 3.43 -24.36 -1.46
C GLN A 311 3.86 -23.50 -2.63
N HIS A 312 3.50 -23.94 -3.83
CA HIS A 312 3.43 -23.03 -4.95
C HIS A 312 2.35 -21.98 -4.71
N ILE A 313 2.47 -20.86 -5.42
CA ILE A 313 1.49 -19.79 -5.39
C ILE A 313 0.71 -19.80 -6.68
N GLN A 314 -0.60 -19.86 -6.57
CA GLN A 314 -1.50 -19.42 -7.63
C GLN A 314 -1.96 -17.98 -7.38
N ARG A 315 -2.28 -17.62 -6.13
CA ARG A 315 -2.80 -16.29 -5.77
C ARG A 315 -2.39 -15.89 -4.37
N ALA A 316 -1.98 -14.63 -4.20
CA ALA A 316 -1.72 -14.01 -2.91
C ALA A 316 -2.24 -12.58 -2.90
N GLY A 317 -2.80 -12.13 -1.78
CA GLY A 317 -3.24 -10.75 -1.66
C GLY A 317 -3.85 -10.41 -0.31
N ILE A 318 -3.82 -9.12 0.00
CA ILE A 318 -4.48 -8.53 1.16
C ILE A 318 -4.85 -7.08 0.83
N TRP A 319 -6.08 -6.66 1.14
CA TRP A 319 -6.56 -5.33 0.81
C TRP A 319 -7.69 -4.83 1.70
N ILE A 320 -7.72 -3.51 1.92
CA ILE A 320 -8.82 -2.79 2.56
C ILE A 320 -9.81 -2.34 1.48
N HIS A 321 -11.10 -2.45 1.78
CA HIS A 321 -12.19 -1.96 0.93
C HIS A 321 -13.43 -1.59 1.76
N ASP A 322 -14.47 -1.06 1.09
CA ASP A 322 -15.72 -0.62 1.72
C ASP A 322 -15.49 0.39 2.88
N ILE A 323 -14.57 1.34 2.69
CA ILE A 323 -14.21 2.33 3.71
C ILE A 323 -15.37 3.31 3.90
N ARG A 324 -15.77 3.54 5.15
CA ARG A 324 -16.82 4.47 5.56
C ARG A 324 -16.37 5.21 6.81
N PHE A 325 -16.24 6.53 6.70
CA PHE A 325 -16.02 7.40 7.84
C PHE A 325 -17.29 8.20 8.12
N ASP A 326 -17.72 8.21 9.38
CA ASP A 326 -18.85 8.98 9.87
C ASP A 326 -18.34 10.09 10.81
N PRO A 327 -18.43 11.36 10.40
CA PRO A 327 -17.96 12.49 11.19
C PRO A 327 -18.88 12.80 12.39
N GLU A 328 -20.13 12.32 12.43
CA GLU A 328 -21.03 12.56 13.56
C GLU A 328 -20.70 11.66 14.74
N THR A 329 -20.40 10.39 14.45
CA THR A 329 -20.02 9.39 15.46
C THR A 329 -18.51 9.27 15.65
N HIS A 330 -17.72 9.98 14.85
CA HIS A 330 -16.27 9.78 14.71
C HIS A 330 -15.90 8.30 14.52
N GLY A 331 -16.74 7.60 13.75
CA GLY A 331 -16.65 6.18 13.50
C GLY A 331 -15.98 5.87 12.17
N LEU A 332 -15.06 4.90 12.15
CA LEU A 332 -14.46 4.36 10.95
C LEU A 332 -14.83 2.88 10.81
N GLU A 333 -15.53 2.54 9.73
CA GLU A 333 -15.81 1.17 9.30
C GLU A 333 -15.04 0.88 8.00
N TYR A 334 -14.48 -0.33 7.91
CA TYR A 334 -13.88 -0.84 6.68
C TYR A 334 -13.92 -2.36 6.68
N LYS A 335 -13.76 -2.96 5.51
CA LYS A 335 -13.53 -4.40 5.37
C LYS A 335 -12.09 -4.66 4.97
N LEU A 336 -11.58 -5.80 5.38
CA LEU A 336 -10.27 -6.29 4.99
C LEU A 336 -10.43 -7.69 4.41
N SER A 337 -9.89 -7.88 3.22
CA SER A 337 -9.93 -9.14 2.49
C SER A 337 -8.51 -9.70 2.35
N SER A 338 -8.36 -11.02 2.42
CA SER A 338 -7.07 -11.70 2.27
C SER A 338 -7.21 -13.04 1.55
N ILE A 339 -6.13 -13.47 0.90
CA ILE A 339 -6.01 -14.75 0.21
C ILE A 339 -4.55 -15.18 0.10
N LEU A 340 -4.28 -16.47 0.35
CA LEU A 340 -3.05 -17.13 -0.05
C LEU A 340 -3.42 -18.54 -0.49
N ARG A 341 -3.13 -18.89 -1.74
CA ARG A 341 -3.72 -20.04 -2.40
C ARG A 341 -2.75 -20.73 -3.34
N ASP A 342 -2.66 -22.05 -3.18
CA ASP A 342 -2.15 -23.00 -4.16
C ASP A 342 -3.27 -23.44 -5.14
N LYS A 343 -2.92 -24.00 -6.30
CA LYS A 343 -3.85 -24.41 -7.36
C LYS A 343 -4.99 -25.31 -6.87
N ASN A 344 -4.69 -26.23 -5.96
CA ASN A 344 -5.67 -27.17 -5.38
C ASN A 344 -6.49 -26.54 -4.22
N GLY A 345 -6.16 -25.32 -3.77
CA GLY A 345 -6.79 -24.66 -2.62
C GLY A 345 -6.41 -25.21 -1.25
N ALA A 346 -5.41 -26.08 -1.17
CA ALA A 346 -4.97 -26.74 0.05
C ALA A 346 -3.43 -26.74 0.18
N PRO A 347 -2.86 -26.63 1.40
CA PRO A 347 -3.53 -26.41 2.67
C PRO A 347 -4.19 -25.02 2.75
N GLY A 348 -5.04 -24.83 3.74
CA GLY A 348 -5.52 -23.49 4.09
C GLY A 348 -4.36 -22.54 4.45
N PHE A 349 -4.71 -21.26 4.62
CA PHE A 349 -3.78 -20.23 5.03
C PHE A 349 -4.29 -19.48 6.26
N ASN A 350 -3.38 -18.84 6.97
CA ASN A 350 -3.69 -17.86 8.00
C ASN A 350 -3.33 -16.47 7.49
N ALA A 351 -4.14 -15.50 7.90
CA ALA A 351 -3.86 -14.09 7.71
C ALA A 351 -3.81 -13.40 9.08
N SER A 352 -2.87 -12.48 9.24
CA SER A 352 -2.83 -11.52 10.33
C SER A 352 -2.57 -10.14 9.75
N HIS A 353 -3.14 -9.11 10.34
CA HIS A 353 -3.01 -7.76 9.82
C HIS A 353 -3.11 -6.71 10.92
N ARG A 354 -2.60 -5.52 10.60
CA ARG A 354 -2.72 -4.31 11.40
C ARG A 354 -2.97 -3.11 10.50
N VAL A 355 -3.93 -2.32 10.95
CA VAL A 355 -4.32 -1.07 10.31
C VAL A 355 -4.02 0.04 11.30
N SER A 356 -3.22 1.00 10.84
CA SER A 356 -3.07 2.29 11.51
C SER A 356 -4.14 3.24 11.00
N VAL A 357 -4.50 4.28 11.77
CA VAL A 357 -5.45 5.30 11.34
C VAL A 357 -4.73 6.63 11.21
N LEU A 358 -4.64 7.16 10.00
CA LEU A 358 -4.22 8.53 9.76
C LEU A 358 -5.38 9.46 10.08
N GLY A 359 -5.15 10.35 11.04
CA GLY A 359 -6.08 11.40 11.43
C GLY A 359 -5.68 12.73 10.80
N LEU A 360 -6.66 13.49 10.33
CA LEU A 360 -6.48 14.88 9.93
C LEU A 360 -7.46 15.75 10.71
N ASN A 361 -6.92 16.75 11.42
CA ASN A 361 -7.69 17.74 12.14
C ASN A 361 -7.68 19.06 11.39
N ARG A 362 -8.82 19.74 11.38
CA ARG A 362 -8.92 21.08 10.80
C ARG A 362 -8.04 22.04 11.59
N SER A 363 -7.43 22.99 10.89
CA SER A 363 -6.70 24.10 11.50
C SER A 363 -7.62 24.86 12.46
N ALA A 364 -7.11 25.19 13.65
CA ALA A 364 -7.89 25.85 14.71
C ALA A 364 -8.36 27.28 14.32
N ILE A 365 -7.77 27.87 13.29
CA ILE A 365 -8.14 29.17 12.74
C ILE A 365 -8.85 28.91 11.41
N PRO A 366 -10.19 29.13 11.32
CA PRO A 366 -10.89 29.06 10.05
C PRO A 366 -10.27 30.08 9.07
N PRO A 367 -10.07 29.72 7.79
CA PRO A 367 -9.59 30.67 6.81
C PRO A 367 -10.56 31.86 6.73
N ILE A 368 -10.02 33.07 6.61
CA ILE A 368 -10.83 34.26 6.37
C ILE A 368 -11.52 34.07 5.01
N ILE A 369 -12.82 33.78 5.04
CA ILE A 369 -13.64 33.72 3.83
C ILE A 369 -13.73 35.15 3.31
N GLN A 370 -12.94 35.50 2.29
CA GLN A 370 -13.17 36.72 1.52
C GLN A 370 -14.47 36.52 0.74
N HIS A 371 -15.59 36.94 1.33
CA HIS A 371 -16.78 37.20 0.55
C HIS A 371 -16.42 38.30 -0.47
N SER A 372 -16.53 38.00 -1.76
CA SER A 372 -16.54 39.04 -2.78
C SER A 372 -17.66 40.02 -2.42
N ALA A 373 -17.29 41.28 -2.19
CA ALA A 373 -18.25 42.32 -1.87
C ALA A 373 -19.32 42.36 -2.99
N PRO A 374 -20.62 42.47 -2.65
CA PRO A 374 -21.65 42.59 -3.68
C PRO A 374 -21.34 43.82 -4.55
N GLU A 375 -21.46 43.63 -5.87
CA GLU A 375 -21.22 44.69 -6.86
C GLU A 375 -22.24 45.82 -6.64
N LEU A 376 -21.84 46.85 -5.90
CA LEU A 376 -22.65 48.05 -5.63
C LEU A 376 -22.74 48.89 -6.91
N ARG A 377 -23.78 48.63 -7.71
CA ARG A 377 -24.14 49.50 -8.85
C ARG A 377 -24.81 50.77 -8.35
N ILE A 378 -24.01 51.75 -7.95
CA ILE A 378 -24.50 53.09 -7.62
C ILE A 378 -24.79 53.81 -8.95
N LYS A 379 -26.08 53.99 -9.27
CA LYS A 379 -26.50 54.92 -10.33
C LYS A 379 -26.40 56.33 -9.81
N ILE A 380 -25.38 57.07 -10.24
CA ILE A 380 -25.31 58.51 -10.05
C ILE A 380 -26.30 59.13 -11.04
N ARG A 381 -27.20 59.99 -10.55
CA ARG A 381 -28.08 60.80 -11.40
C ARG A 381 -27.30 62.02 -11.87
N ASP A 382 -27.18 62.18 -13.18
CA ASP A 382 -26.68 63.42 -13.78
C ASP A 382 -27.70 64.56 -13.56
N HIS A 383 -27.17 65.74 -13.26
CA HIS A 383 -27.92 66.97 -12.94
C HIS A 383 -28.50 67.66 -14.16
#